data_AF-A0A3B9YSF7-F1
#
_entry.id   AF-A0A3B9YSF7-F1
#
_cell.length_a   1.000
_cell.length_b   1.000
_cell.length_c   1.000
_cell.angle_alpha   90.00
_cell.angle_beta   90.00
_cell.angle_gamma   90.00
#
_symmetry.space_group_name_H-M   'P 1'
#
loop_
_entity.id
_entity.type
_entity.pdbx_description
1 polymer ?
#
loop_
_entity_poly.entity_id
_entity_poly.type
_entity_poly.pdbx_seq_one_letter_code
_entity_poly.pdbx_strand_id
1 'polypeptide(L)'
;MLAQWKLMDEFDSMQAVGEKFGIKIDKIELPPQNPVSAVLHYQERHPSQLFVMATEGREGLPRWLHGSVAETVARRAHVNALFVSPQTQGFVVPATGEFRLGKILVPISDDPRPAPAIELAAAMRKLAGDTAEVRFVHFGDHPGAARADD
;
A
#
# COMPACT_ATOMS: atom_id res chain seq x y z
N MET A 1 19.00 -2.57 -8.30
CA MET A 1 18.69 -2.38 -6.87
C MET A 1 19.03 -3.62 -6.04
N LEU A 2 18.55 -4.83 -6.37
CA LEU A 2 18.92 -6.05 -5.61
C LEU A 2 20.43 -6.37 -5.63
N ALA A 3 21.09 -6.17 -6.78
CA ALA A 3 22.55 -6.29 -6.86
C ALA A 3 23.29 -5.26 -6.00
N GLN A 4 22.79 -4.02 -5.97
CA GLN A 4 23.31 -2.97 -5.09
C GLN A 4 23.16 -3.32 -3.61
N TRP A 5 22.08 -4.02 -3.25
CA TRP A 5 21.85 -4.51 -1.88
C TRP A 5 22.61 -5.81 -1.58
N LYS A 6 23.46 -6.28 -2.50
CA LYS A 6 24.22 -7.54 -2.39
C LYS A 6 23.33 -8.77 -2.19
N LEU A 7 22.08 -8.69 -2.62
CA LEU A 7 21.13 -9.79 -2.61
C LEU A 7 21.22 -10.62 -3.90
N MET A 8 21.78 -10.05 -4.96
CA MET A 8 21.97 -10.69 -6.26
C MET A 8 23.30 -10.25 -6.87
N ASP A 9 23.77 -10.99 -7.87
CA ASP A 9 24.82 -10.54 -8.76
C ASP A 9 24.24 -9.65 -9.87
N GLU A 10 25.03 -8.75 -10.43
CA GLU A 10 24.58 -7.78 -11.45
C GLU A 10 24.01 -8.46 -12.71
N PHE A 11 24.45 -9.69 -12.99
CA PHE A 11 24.07 -10.48 -14.17
C PHE A 11 23.05 -11.59 -13.86
N ASP A 12 22.58 -11.69 -12.63
CA ASP A 12 21.53 -12.66 -12.29
C ASP A 12 20.25 -12.38 -13.07
N SER A 13 19.62 -13.44 -13.59
CA SER A 13 18.37 -13.33 -14.35
C SER A 13 17.15 -13.13 -13.43
N MET A 14 16.01 -12.74 -14.01
CA MET A 14 14.73 -12.69 -13.28
C MET A 14 14.29 -14.06 -12.74
N GLN A 15 14.70 -15.17 -13.38
CA GLN A 15 14.46 -16.53 -12.86
C GLN A 15 15.25 -16.78 -11.58
N ALA A 16 16.50 -16.31 -11.53
CA ALA A 16 17.36 -16.43 -10.35
C ALA A 16 16.76 -15.70 -9.13
N VAL A 17 15.98 -14.62 -9.33
CA VAL A 17 15.20 -13.98 -8.24
C VAL A 17 14.27 -15.00 -7.60
N GLY A 18 13.51 -15.74 -8.41
CA GLY A 18 12.51 -16.66 -7.88
C GLY A 18 13.11 -17.86 -7.18
N GLU A 19 14.22 -18.39 -7.71
CA GLU A 19 14.97 -19.48 -7.09
C GLU A 19 15.63 -19.05 -5.77
N LYS A 20 16.30 -17.89 -5.75
CA LYS A 20 17.04 -17.41 -4.56
C LYS A 20 16.12 -16.96 -3.43
N PHE A 21 14.97 -16.34 -3.74
CA PHE A 21 14.07 -15.77 -2.74
C PHE A 21 12.79 -16.57 -2.51
N GLY A 22 12.56 -17.64 -3.28
CA GLY A 22 11.30 -18.40 -3.23
C GLY A 22 10.09 -17.58 -3.68
N ILE A 23 10.30 -16.57 -4.55
CA ILE A 23 9.25 -15.66 -5.03
C ILE A 23 8.86 -16.07 -6.45
N LYS A 24 7.57 -16.36 -6.67
CA LYS A 24 7.06 -16.53 -8.03
C LYS A 24 6.73 -15.16 -8.63
N ILE A 25 7.27 -14.87 -9.81
CA ILE A 25 6.98 -13.64 -10.56
C ILE A 25 6.32 -14.02 -11.89
N ASP A 26 5.05 -13.66 -12.03
CA ASP A 26 4.30 -13.83 -13.26
C ASP A 26 4.11 -12.45 -13.93
N LYS A 27 4.67 -12.27 -15.13
CA LYS A 27 4.37 -11.08 -15.95
C LYS A 27 3.10 -11.34 -16.74
N ILE A 28 2.09 -10.51 -16.51
CA ILE A 28 0.78 -10.62 -17.18
C ILE A 28 0.59 -9.40 -18.08
N GLU A 29 0.29 -9.65 -19.36
CA GLU A 29 -0.13 -8.65 -20.31
C GLU A 29 -1.60 -8.91 -20.66
N LEU A 30 -2.46 -7.94 -20.37
CA LEU A 30 -3.88 -8.03 -20.68
C LEU A 30 -4.15 -7.39 -22.05
N PRO A 31 -5.16 -7.88 -22.81
CA PRO A 31 -5.52 -7.28 -24.08
C PRO A 31 -5.87 -5.78 -23.96
N PRO A 32 -5.75 -5.00 -25.05
CA PRO A 32 -6.14 -3.59 -25.04
C PRO A 32 -7.62 -3.40 -24.70
N GLN A 33 -7.91 -2.96 -23.48
CA GLN A 33 -9.27 -2.75 -22.96
C GLN A 33 -9.25 -1.70 -21.84
N ASN A 34 -10.42 -1.36 -21.29
CA ASN A 34 -10.49 -0.46 -20.14
C ASN A 34 -9.66 -1.04 -18.97
N PRO A 35 -8.65 -0.33 -18.44
CA PRO A 35 -7.74 -0.86 -17.42
C PRO A 35 -8.43 -1.26 -16.13
N VAL A 36 -9.44 -0.51 -15.69
CA VAL A 36 -10.20 -0.81 -14.47
C VAL A 36 -10.91 -2.15 -14.63
N SER A 37 -11.65 -2.32 -15.73
CA SER A 37 -12.36 -3.58 -16.01
C SER A 37 -11.38 -4.75 -16.17
N ALA A 38 -10.23 -4.53 -16.82
CA ALA A 38 -9.22 -5.57 -17.02
C ALA A 38 -8.69 -6.11 -15.70
N VAL A 39 -8.30 -5.21 -14.78
CA VAL A 39 -7.74 -5.58 -13.48
C VAL A 39 -8.78 -6.27 -12.60
N LEU A 40 -10.02 -5.76 -12.55
CA LEU A 40 -11.08 -6.37 -11.76
C LEU A 40 -11.43 -7.79 -12.27
N HIS A 41 -11.54 -7.95 -13.59
CA HIS A 41 -11.83 -9.25 -14.20
C HIS A 41 -10.70 -10.27 -14.02
N TYR A 42 -9.44 -9.79 -14.03
CA TYR A 42 -8.29 -10.62 -13.71
C TYR A 42 -8.33 -11.06 -12.25
N GLN A 43 -8.59 -10.14 -11.31
CA GLN A 43 -8.72 -10.43 -9.89
C GLN A 43 -9.84 -11.44 -9.58
N GLU A 44 -10.97 -11.39 -10.29
CA GLU A 44 -12.06 -12.38 -10.15
C GLU A 44 -11.59 -13.81 -10.47
N ARG A 45 -10.69 -13.97 -11.45
CA ARG A 45 -10.13 -15.29 -11.84
C ARG A 45 -8.90 -15.68 -11.03
N HIS A 46 -8.17 -14.68 -10.53
CA HIS A 46 -6.91 -14.82 -9.85
C HIS A 46 -6.92 -13.99 -8.56
N PRO A 47 -7.62 -14.47 -7.50
CA PRO A 47 -7.75 -13.72 -6.27
C PRO A 47 -6.39 -13.44 -5.62
N SER A 48 -6.08 -12.16 -5.46
CA SER A 48 -4.95 -11.66 -4.66
C SER A 48 -5.42 -11.05 -3.34
N GLN A 49 -4.50 -10.98 -2.37
CA GLN A 49 -4.75 -10.44 -1.03
C GLN A 49 -4.34 -8.95 -0.89
N LEU A 50 -3.54 -8.44 -1.83
CA LEU A 50 -3.01 -7.09 -1.82
C LEU A 50 -2.78 -6.60 -3.24
N PHE A 51 -3.29 -5.42 -3.55
CA PHE A 51 -2.90 -4.66 -4.73
C PHE A 51 -1.79 -3.68 -4.38
N VAL A 52 -0.71 -3.68 -5.16
CA VAL A 52 0.33 -2.64 -5.09
C VAL A 52 0.24 -1.84 -6.37
N MET A 53 -0.12 -0.56 -6.25
CA MET A 53 -0.38 0.30 -7.39
C MET A 53 0.49 1.56 -7.34
N ALA A 54 1.20 1.82 -8.43
CA ALA A 54 1.89 3.08 -8.60
C ALA A 54 0.88 4.22 -8.84
N THR A 55 1.17 5.40 -8.31
CA THR A 55 0.37 6.62 -8.51
C THR A 55 1.21 7.71 -9.14
N GLU A 56 0.56 8.58 -9.93
CA GLU A 56 1.19 9.80 -10.41
C GLU A 56 1.28 10.79 -9.24
N GLY A 57 2.51 11.20 -8.90
CA GLY A 57 2.74 12.22 -7.90
C GLY A 57 2.33 13.62 -8.40
N ARG A 58 1.09 14.03 -8.16
CA ARG A 58 0.69 15.44 -8.30
C ARG A 58 0.94 16.13 -6.95
N GLU A 59 0.94 17.44 -6.77
CA GLU A 59 1.19 17.97 -5.40
C GLU A 59 -0.06 17.89 -4.51
N GLY A 60 0.12 17.55 -3.23
CA GLY A 60 -0.91 17.66 -2.17
C GLY A 60 -1.80 16.42 -1.98
N LEU A 61 -1.76 15.87 -0.76
CA LEU A 61 -2.55 14.69 -0.33
C LEU A 61 -4.08 14.71 -0.60
N PRO A 62 -4.80 15.84 -0.84
CA PRO A 62 -6.24 15.75 -1.14
C PRO A 62 -6.57 15.59 -2.63
N ARG A 63 -5.63 15.82 -3.57
CA ARG A 63 -5.96 15.98 -5.00
C ARG A 63 -5.72 14.75 -5.88
N TRP A 64 -5.16 13.65 -5.36
CA TRP A 64 -4.88 12.44 -6.14
C TRP A 64 -6.07 11.46 -6.17
N LEU A 65 -7.06 11.68 -5.31
CA LEU A 65 -8.27 10.87 -5.12
C LEU A 65 -9.44 11.34 -6.01
N HIS A 66 -9.15 11.99 -7.13
CA HIS A 66 -10.17 12.32 -8.12
C HIS A 66 -9.84 11.60 -9.43
N GLY A 67 -10.35 10.37 -9.56
CA GLY A 67 -10.58 9.74 -10.87
C GLY A 67 -9.42 8.95 -11.46
N SER A 68 -8.48 8.44 -10.64
CA SER A 68 -7.40 7.59 -11.16
C SER A 68 -7.86 6.13 -11.34
N VAL A 69 -7.18 5.41 -12.25
CA VAL A 69 -7.39 3.97 -12.44
C VAL A 69 -7.15 3.22 -11.13
N ALA A 70 -6.05 3.52 -10.44
CA ALA A 70 -5.66 2.85 -9.21
C ALA A 70 -6.71 3.03 -8.09
N GLU A 71 -7.24 4.24 -7.92
CA GLU A 71 -8.29 4.51 -6.95
C GLU A 71 -9.60 3.79 -7.29
N THR A 72 -10.00 3.81 -8.57
CA THR A 72 -11.23 3.15 -9.02
C THR A 72 -11.14 1.63 -8.83
N VAL A 73 -9.97 1.05 -9.11
CA VAL A 73 -9.68 -0.36 -8.84
C VAL A 73 -9.76 -0.64 -7.34
N ALA A 74 -9.06 0.12 -6.49
CA ALA A 74 -9.07 -0.10 -5.04
C ALA A 74 -10.49 -0.05 -4.44
N ARG A 75 -11.29 0.93 -4.85
CA ARG A 75 -12.69 1.07 -4.37
C ARG A 75 -13.58 -0.10 -4.77
N ARG A 76 -13.36 -0.69 -5.95
CA ARG A 76 -14.22 -1.73 -6.52
C ARG A 76 -13.76 -3.15 -6.23
N ALA A 77 -12.47 -3.35 -5.99
CA ALA A 77 -11.89 -4.68 -5.84
C ALA A 77 -12.19 -5.33 -4.49
N HIS A 78 -12.55 -4.53 -3.46
CA HIS A 78 -12.71 -5.01 -2.08
C HIS A 78 -11.47 -5.75 -1.54
N VAL A 79 -10.29 -5.40 -2.07
CA VAL A 79 -8.98 -5.95 -1.70
C VAL A 79 -8.15 -4.83 -1.10
N ASN A 80 -7.30 -5.14 -0.13
CA ASN A 80 -6.36 -4.17 0.43
C ASN A 80 -5.49 -3.58 -0.70
N ALA A 81 -5.32 -2.26 -0.70
CA ALA A 81 -4.52 -1.56 -1.71
C ALA A 81 -3.42 -0.74 -1.06
N LEU A 82 -2.18 -0.99 -1.48
CA LEU A 82 -1.01 -0.19 -1.17
C LEU A 82 -0.69 0.71 -2.37
N PHE A 83 -0.76 2.01 -2.15
CA PHE A 83 -0.37 3.00 -3.16
C PHE A 83 1.08 3.42 -2.95
N VAL A 84 1.85 3.37 -4.02
CA VAL A 84 3.26 3.79 -4.03
C VAL A 84 3.38 5.00 -4.93
N SER A 85 4.06 6.05 -4.46
CA SER A 85 4.31 7.27 -5.23
C SER A 85 5.81 7.53 -5.29
N PRO A 86 6.35 7.93 -6.44
CA PRO A 86 7.76 8.29 -6.56
C PRO A 86 8.13 9.56 -5.75
N GLN A 87 7.14 10.34 -5.32
CA GLN A 87 7.36 11.57 -4.55
C GLN A 87 7.42 11.35 -3.04
N THR A 88 6.95 10.19 -2.57
CA THR A 88 6.97 9.88 -1.14
C THR A 88 8.26 9.14 -0.83
N GLN A 89 8.94 9.52 0.26
CA GLN A 89 9.97 8.67 0.82
C GLN A 89 9.32 7.36 1.27
N GLY A 90 9.67 6.26 0.59
CA GLY A 90 9.24 4.93 0.98
C GLY A 90 9.89 4.49 2.30
N PHE A 91 9.51 3.30 2.75
CA PHE A 91 10.05 2.68 3.96
C PHE A 91 11.21 1.71 3.67
N VAL A 92 11.82 1.76 2.48
CA VAL A 92 13.02 0.97 2.13
C VAL A 92 14.11 1.93 1.70
N VAL A 93 15.26 1.88 2.35
CA VAL A 93 16.41 2.73 2.04
C VAL A 93 16.98 2.28 0.68
N PRO A 94 16.91 3.10 -0.39
CA PRO A 94 17.30 2.65 -1.73
C PRO A 94 18.76 2.23 -1.86
N ALA A 95 19.64 2.78 -1.02
CA ALA A 95 21.06 2.48 -1.04
C ALA A 95 21.39 1.10 -0.44
N THR A 96 20.65 0.66 0.59
CA THR A 96 21.00 -0.50 1.41
C THR A 96 19.97 -1.62 1.39
N GLY A 97 18.73 -1.34 0.99
CA GLY A 97 17.61 -2.27 1.09
C GLY A 97 17.05 -2.40 2.50
N GLU A 98 17.55 -1.61 3.45
CA GLU A 98 17.09 -1.65 4.82
C GLU A 98 15.63 -1.19 4.91
N PHE A 99 14.78 -2.05 5.45
CA PHE A 99 13.37 -1.76 5.71
C PHE A 99 13.24 -0.94 7.00
N ARG A 100 12.69 0.26 6.90
CA ARG A 100 12.48 1.22 7.98
C ARG A 100 11.06 1.77 7.96
N LEU A 101 10.16 1.12 8.69
CA LEU A 101 8.82 1.63 8.96
C LEU A 101 8.69 2.01 10.42
N GLY A 102 9.03 3.26 10.76
CA GLY A 102 9.03 3.71 12.16
C GLY A 102 7.66 4.13 12.70
N LYS A 103 6.75 4.55 11.83
CA LYS A 103 5.44 5.11 12.22
C LYS A 103 4.35 4.65 11.27
N ILE A 104 3.23 4.22 11.82
CA ILE A 104 2.02 3.80 11.11
C ILE A 104 0.88 4.68 11.62
N LEU A 105 0.29 5.47 10.73
CA LEU A 105 -0.87 6.32 11.03
C LEU A 105 -2.14 5.62 10.55
N VAL A 106 -3.12 5.46 11.44
CA VAL A 106 -4.36 4.74 11.16
C VAL A 106 -5.54 5.69 11.35
N PRO A 107 -6.20 6.15 10.27
CA PRO A 107 -7.46 6.88 10.41
C PRO A 107 -8.54 5.93 10.93
N ILE A 108 -9.29 6.37 11.93
CA ILE A 108 -10.40 5.62 12.53
C ILE A 108 -11.66 6.49 12.56
N SER A 109 -12.79 5.87 12.23
CA SER A 109 -14.12 6.44 12.32
C SER A 109 -15.07 5.37 12.85
N ASP A 110 -16.24 5.76 13.32
CA ASP A 110 -17.28 4.79 13.70
C ASP A 110 -17.89 4.11 12.47
N ASP A 111 -17.92 4.84 11.35
CA ASP A 111 -18.31 4.36 10.02
C ASP A 111 -17.31 4.84 8.96
N PRO A 112 -16.60 3.93 8.24
CA PRO A 112 -16.63 2.47 8.40
C PRO A 112 -15.98 2.01 9.70
N ARG A 113 -16.36 0.79 10.16
CA ARG A 113 -15.77 0.16 11.36
C ARG A 113 -14.24 0.14 11.26
N PRO A 114 -13.50 0.48 12.33
CA PRO A 114 -12.06 0.64 12.28
C PRO A 114 -11.27 -0.68 12.29
N ALA A 115 -11.91 -1.80 12.66
CA ALA A 115 -11.25 -3.09 12.86
C ALA A 115 -10.34 -3.53 11.69
N PRO A 116 -10.75 -3.48 10.40
CA PRO A 116 -9.89 -3.87 9.29
C PRO A 116 -8.62 -3.01 9.18
N ALA A 117 -8.72 -1.70 9.45
CA ALA A 117 -7.58 -0.80 9.42
C ALA A 117 -6.61 -1.08 10.59
N ILE A 118 -7.15 -1.40 11.77
CA ILE A 118 -6.37 -1.79 12.96
C ILE A 118 -5.62 -3.11 12.71
N GLU A 119 -6.31 -4.10 12.15
CA GLU A 119 -5.72 -5.41 11.81
C GLU A 119 -4.58 -5.27 10.80
N LEU A 120 -4.78 -4.47 9.74
CA LEU A 120 -3.74 -4.20 8.76
C LEU A 120 -2.54 -3.49 9.39
N ALA A 121 -2.78 -2.50 10.26
CA ALA A 121 -1.70 -1.81 10.97
C ALA A 121 -0.92 -2.75 11.90
N ALA A 122 -1.59 -3.68 12.59
CA ALA A 122 -0.95 -4.69 13.41
C ALA A 122 -0.08 -5.64 12.58
N ALA A 123 -0.57 -6.08 11.40
CA ALA A 123 0.21 -6.90 10.48
C ALA A 123 1.45 -6.16 9.96
N MET A 124 1.31 -4.88 9.59
CA MET A 124 2.43 -4.05 9.14
C MET A 124 3.45 -3.78 10.24
N ARG A 125 3.01 -3.58 11.49
CA ARG A 125 3.89 -3.46 12.65
C ARG A 125 4.69 -4.74 12.87
N LYS A 126 4.05 -5.90 12.79
CA LYS A 126 4.74 -7.19 12.93
C LYS A 126 5.82 -7.36 11.85
N LEU A 127 5.54 -6.92 10.61
CA LEU A 127 6.52 -6.94 9.51
C LEU A 127 7.68 -5.97 9.76
N ALA A 128 7.40 -4.79 10.33
CA ALA A 128 8.39 -3.76 10.62
C ALA A 128 9.25 -4.03 11.86
N GLY A 129 8.86 -5.03 12.67
CA GLY A 129 9.38 -5.24 14.01
C GLY A 129 8.59 -4.45 15.06
N ASP A 130 8.67 -4.92 16.31
CA ASP A 130 7.82 -4.43 17.41
C ASP A 130 8.06 -2.96 17.81
N THR A 131 9.08 -2.31 17.24
CA THR A 131 9.49 -0.93 17.50
C THR A 131 8.70 0.12 16.72
N ALA A 132 7.93 -0.27 15.70
CA ALA A 132 7.12 0.69 14.95
C ALA A 132 5.96 1.24 15.81
N GLU A 133 5.84 2.57 15.85
CA GLU A 133 4.77 3.28 16.55
C GLU A 133 3.48 3.22 15.71
N VAL A 134 2.36 2.78 16.31
CA VAL A 134 1.03 2.86 15.68
C VAL A 134 0.25 3.98 16.35
N ARG A 135 -0.23 4.94 15.54
CA ARG A 135 -1.01 6.08 16.01
C ARG A 135 -2.38 6.08 15.34
N PHE A 136 -3.43 6.04 16.14
CA PHE A 136 -4.80 6.18 15.68
C PHE A 136 -5.18 7.66 15.61
N VAL A 137 -5.86 8.07 14.54
CA VAL A 137 -6.36 9.43 14.37
C VAL A 137 -7.84 9.36 14.04
N HIS A 138 -8.65 10.05 14.83
CA HIS A 138 -10.07 10.23 14.58
C HIS A 138 -10.34 11.67 14.13
N PHE A 139 -11.17 11.83 13.09
CA PHE A 139 -11.62 13.14 12.62
C PHE A 139 -13.15 13.19 12.74
N GLY A 140 -13.64 14.06 13.63
CA GLY A 140 -15.06 14.23 13.92
C GLY A 140 -15.28 15.20 15.10
N ASP A 141 -16.51 15.63 15.31
CA ASP A 141 -16.86 16.47 16.45
C ASP A 141 -16.74 15.66 17.75
N HIS A 142 -16.01 16.19 18.74
CA HIS A 142 -15.91 15.59 20.05
C HIS A 142 -17.27 15.68 20.77
N PRO A 143 -17.91 14.58 21.20
CA PRO A 143 -19.13 14.66 22.03
C PRO A 143 -18.88 15.23 23.45
N GLY A 144 -17.68 15.75 23.72
CA GLY A 144 -17.32 16.46 24.96
C GLY A 144 -16.91 17.93 24.76
N ALA A 145 -16.92 18.45 23.52
CA ALA A 145 -16.77 19.89 23.28
C ALA A 145 -18.13 20.58 23.46
N ALA A 146 -18.70 20.47 24.66
CA ALA A 146 -19.77 21.36 25.06
C ALA A 146 -19.22 22.79 24.95
N ARG A 147 -19.97 23.65 24.23
CA ARG A 147 -19.81 25.10 24.25
C ARG A 147 -19.73 25.55 25.71
N ALA A 148 -18.53 25.91 26.15
CA ALA A 148 -18.41 26.93 27.19
C ALA A 148 -18.75 28.23 26.48
N ASP A 149 -19.93 28.78 26.78
CA ASP A 149 -20.41 30.16 26.58
C ASP A 149 -21.89 30.14 26.14
N ASP A 150 -22.78 30.15 27.14
CA ASP A 150 -23.87 31.14 27.32
C ASP A 150 -24.51 31.00 28.71
#